data_AF-A0A453GJI4-F1
#
_entry.id   AF-A0A453GJI4-F1
#
_cell.length_a   1.000
_cell.length_b   1.000
_cell.length_c   1.000
_cell.angle_alpha   90.00
_cell.angle_beta   90.00
_cell.angle_gamma   90.00
#
_symmetry.space_group_name_H-M   'P 1'
#
loop_
_entity.id
_entity.type
_entity.pdbx_description
1 polymer ?
#
loop_
_entity_poly.entity_id
_entity_poly.type
_entity_poly.pdbx_seq_one_letter_code
_entity_poly.pdbx_strand_id
1 'polypeptide(L)'
;MMLSLQTIGQAYEDMQTQNQHLLQQVADRDDFNIKLVSDSVKTKQASASLLSEKHLLQKQLHQVNSSLESSKQKLCRGEEQMKAYVAQAIKASSENRHHAITIEKTLLEVSEAEKELKWLRSAVGSSEKEYEQNQKKIAELRTELERERSEKRKLEEEYEEVKNEVTELTSENEEATIQKLQDEIKECKAILKCGVCFDRPKEVVITKCFHLFCSTCIQRNLELRHRKCPGCGTPFGQNDVREVKI
;
A
#
# COMPACT_ATOMS: atom_id res chain seq x y z
N MET A 1 -97.53 121.17 80.19
CA MET A 1 -96.55 121.68 79.21
C MET A 1 -95.15 121.07 79.42
N MET A 2 -94.63 120.97 80.65
CA MET A 2 -93.33 120.28 80.90
C MET A 2 -93.36 118.77 80.60
N LEU A 3 -94.41 118.05 81.00
CA LEU A 3 -94.49 116.59 80.80
C LEU A 3 -94.49 116.17 79.32
N SER A 4 -95.17 116.94 78.44
CA SER A 4 -95.24 116.67 77.00
C SER A 4 -93.92 116.95 76.26
N LEU A 5 -93.17 117.97 76.70
CA LEU A 5 -91.82 118.26 76.19
C LEU A 5 -90.83 117.16 76.60
N GLN A 6 -90.96 116.62 77.81
CA GLN A 6 -90.13 115.54 78.31
C GLN A 6 -90.40 114.21 77.59
N THR A 7 -91.67 113.89 77.28
CA THR A 7 -92.03 112.70 76.48
C THR A 7 -91.53 112.78 75.03
N ILE A 8 -91.65 113.96 74.40
CA ILE A 8 -91.12 114.18 73.04
C ILE A 8 -89.58 114.14 73.03
N GLY A 9 -88.94 114.71 74.05
CA GLY A 9 -87.48 114.64 74.24
C GLY A 9 -86.98 113.20 74.40
N GLN A 10 -87.62 112.40 75.23
CA GLN A 10 -87.29 110.98 75.41
C GLN A 10 -87.46 110.19 74.11
N ALA A 11 -88.58 110.37 73.39
CA ALA A 11 -88.81 109.69 72.11
C ALA A 11 -87.78 110.09 71.03
N TYR A 12 -87.31 111.34 71.05
CA TYR A 12 -86.25 111.81 70.17
C TYR A 12 -84.88 111.21 70.54
N GLU A 13 -84.53 111.14 71.82
CA GLU A 13 -83.31 110.48 72.30
C GLU A 13 -83.31 108.98 72.00
N ASP A 14 -84.44 108.29 72.18
CA ASP A 14 -84.60 106.88 71.85
C ASP A 14 -84.45 106.65 70.34
N MET A 15 -85.08 107.49 69.51
CA MET A 15 -84.93 107.47 68.05
C MET A 15 -83.49 107.77 67.61
N GLN A 16 -82.81 108.71 68.26
CA GLN A 16 -81.42 109.05 67.98
C GLN A 16 -80.48 107.89 68.33
N THR A 17 -80.70 107.24 69.47
CA THR A 17 -79.96 106.04 69.91
C THR A 17 -80.20 104.88 68.96
N GLN A 18 -81.45 104.67 68.54
CA GLN A 18 -81.81 103.66 67.56
C GLN A 18 -81.15 103.92 66.20
N ASN A 19 -81.13 105.17 65.73
CA ASN A 19 -80.45 105.56 64.49
C ASN A 19 -78.94 105.33 64.58
N GLN A 20 -78.30 105.66 65.70
CA GLN A 20 -76.87 105.37 65.91
C GLN A 20 -76.59 103.85 65.88
N HIS A 21 -77.45 103.05 66.52
CA HIS A 21 -77.32 101.60 66.50
C HIS A 21 -77.51 101.01 65.09
N LEU A 22 -78.49 101.49 64.33
CA LEU A 22 -78.69 101.09 62.93
C LEU A 22 -77.50 101.48 62.04
N LEU A 23 -76.93 102.68 62.22
CA LEU A 23 -75.73 103.11 61.52
C LEU A 23 -74.53 102.21 61.85
N GLN A 24 -74.34 101.84 63.11
CA GLN A 24 -73.29 100.90 63.53
C GLN A 24 -73.49 99.51 62.90
N GLN A 25 -74.71 98.99 62.89
CA GLN A 25 -75.01 97.71 62.26
C GLN A 25 -74.74 97.72 60.75
N VAL A 26 -75.05 98.83 60.07
CA VAL A 26 -74.74 98.99 58.64
C VAL A 26 -73.23 99.01 58.43
N ALA A 27 -72.47 99.76 59.24
CA ALA A 27 -71.02 99.81 59.17
C ALA A 27 -70.37 98.42 59.42
N ASP A 28 -70.79 97.71 60.46
CA ASP A 28 -70.29 96.37 60.79
C ASP A 28 -70.60 95.36 59.67
N ARG A 29 -71.79 95.45 59.07
CA ARG A 29 -72.18 94.63 57.92
C ARG A 29 -71.34 94.95 56.69
N ASP A 30 -71.07 96.23 56.44
CA ASP A 30 -70.27 96.65 55.29
C ASP A 30 -68.80 96.21 55.45
N ASP A 31 -68.22 96.30 56.66
CA ASP A 31 -66.90 95.75 56.99
C ASP A 31 -66.84 94.23 56.81
N PHE A 32 -67.88 93.52 57.23
CA PHE A 32 -67.99 92.07 57.02
C PHE A 32 -68.09 91.73 55.53
N ASN A 33 -68.89 92.47 54.76
CA ASN A 33 -69.01 92.31 53.31
C ASN A 33 -67.67 92.55 52.60
N ILE A 34 -66.91 93.57 53.00
CA ILE A 34 -65.56 93.85 52.46
C ILE A 34 -64.62 92.66 52.72
N LYS A 35 -64.61 92.11 53.93
CA LYS A 35 -63.80 90.94 54.28
C LYS A 35 -64.18 89.72 53.42
N LEU A 36 -65.48 89.43 53.31
CA LEU A 36 -65.98 88.33 52.47
C LEU A 36 -65.58 88.48 51.00
N VAL A 37 -65.70 89.68 50.43
CA VAL A 37 -65.29 89.94 49.04
C VAL A 37 -63.77 89.79 48.89
N SER A 38 -62.98 90.35 49.80
CA SER A 38 -61.51 90.17 49.82
C SER A 38 -61.14 88.69 49.83
N ASP A 39 -61.75 87.91 50.72
CA ASP A 39 -61.43 86.49 50.85
C ASP A 39 -61.92 85.69 49.65
N SER A 40 -63.10 86.01 49.10
CA SER A 40 -63.60 85.43 47.85
C SER A 40 -62.62 85.66 46.68
N VAL A 41 -62.08 86.87 46.56
CA VAL A 41 -61.09 87.20 45.53
C VAL A 41 -59.80 86.42 45.75
N LYS A 42 -59.28 86.38 46.98
CA LYS A 42 -58.07 85.61 47.33
C LYS A 42 -58.23 84.12 47.01
N THR A 43 -59.35 83.52 47.41
CA THR A 43 -59.65 82.10 47.14
C THR A 43 -59.77 81.84 45.64
N LYS A 44 -60.42 82.74 44.88
CA LYS A 44 -60.55 82.61 43.42
C LYS A 44 -59.19 82.71 42.73
N GLN A 45 -58.34 83.65 43.15
CA GLN A 45 -56.98 83.78 42.62
C GLN A 45 -56.13 82.55 42.94
N ALA A 46 -56.17 82.06 44.18
CA ALA A 46 -55.47 80.84 44.58
C ALA A 46 -55.96 79.61 43.77
N SER A 47 -57.27 79.46 43.59
CA SER A 47 -57.87 78.39 42.80
C SER A 47 -57.41 78.45 41.33
N ALA A 48 -57.38 79.65 40.73
CA ALA A 48 -56.90 79.84 39.37
C ALA A 48 -55.40 79.45 39.23
N SER A 49 -54.56 79.85 40.18
CA SER A 49 -53.15 79.47 40.22
C SER A 49 -52.96 77.95 40.32
N LEU A 50 -53.67 77.28 41.24
CA LEU A 50 -53.62 75.82 41.40
C LEU A 50 -54.12 75.07 40.16
N LEU A 51 -55.15 75.58 39.48
CA LEU A 51 -55.62 75.00 38.22
C LEU A 51 -54.57 75.10 37.11
N SER A 52 -53.89 76.23 37.00
CA SER A 52 -52.79 76.42 36.06
C SER A 52 -51.62 75.47 36.35
N GLU A 53 -51.24 75.34 37.62
CA GLU A 53 -50.17 74.41 38.06
C GLU A 53 -50.54 72.95 37.78
N LYS A 54 -51.78 72.54 38.11
CA LYS A 54 -52.29 71.19 37.80
C LYS A 54 -52.19 70.89 36.30
N HIS A 55 -52.59 71.83 35.45
CA HIS A 55 -52.54 71.65 34.00
C HIS A 55 -51.09 71.56 33.48
N LEU A 56 -50.16 72.34 34.06
CA LEU A 56 -48.74 72.23 33.75
C LEU A 56 -48.17 70.86 34.14
N LEU A 57 -48.46 70.40 35.35
CA LEU A 57 -48.04 69.08 35.83
C LEU A 57 -48.62 67.95 34.98
N GLN A 58 -49.88 68.05 34.54
CA GLN A 58 -50.49 67.09 33.63
C GLN A 58 -49.76 67.01 32.29
N LYS A 59 -49.35 68.15 31.73
CA LYS A 59 -48.54 68.19 30.50
C LYS A 59 -47.17 67.56 30.69
N GLN A 60 -46.49 67.87 31.79
CA GLN A 60 -45.19 67.28 32.12
C GLN A 60 -45.30 65.77 32.32
N LEU A 61 -46.32 65.30 33.03
CA LEU A 61 -46.59 63.86 33.22
C LEU A 61 -46.80 63.15 31.88
N HIS A 62 -47.58 63.75 30.98
CA HIS A 62 -47.78 63.19 29.64
C HIS A 62 -46.46 63.09 28.87
N GLN A 63 -45.64 64.14 28.88
CA GLN A 63 -44.35 64.15 28.20
C GLN A 63 -43.38 63.09 28.75
N VAL A 64 -43.31 62.94 30.08
CA VAL A 64 -42.49 61.92 30.74
C VAL A 64 -42.99 60.52 30.38
N ASN A 65 -44.31 60.29 30.39
CA ASN A 65 -44.88 59.00 30.02
C ASN A 65 -44.58 58.62 28.57
N SER A 66 -44.70 59.56 27.62
CA SER A 66 -44.33 59.31 26.22
C SER A 66 -42.84 58.99 26.07
N SER A 67 -41.98 59.70 26.82
CA SER A 67 -40.53 59.46 26.81
C SER A 67 -40.16 58.10 27.42
N LEU A 68 -40.84 57.72 28.50
CA LEU A 68 -40.70 56.43 29.16
C LEU A 68 -41.11 55.29 28.21
N GLU A 69 -42.23 55.42 27.52
CA GLU A 69 -42.72 54.40 26.60
C GLU A 69 -41.77 54.21 25.39
N SER A 70 -41.27 55.31 24.83
CA SER A 70 -40.22 55.25 23.80
C SER A 70 -38.95 54.54 24.32
N SER A 71 -38.56 54.80 25.57
CA SER A 71 -37.36 54.18 26.16
C SER A 71 -37.56 52.68 26.41
N LYS A 72 -38.75 52.27 26.88
CA LYS A 72 -39.13 50.86 27.01
C LYS A 72 -39.08 50.13 25.67
N GLN A 73 -39.65 50.70 24.61
CA GLN A 73 -39.55 50.10 23.27
C GLN A 73 -38.10 49.92 22.80
N LYS A 74 -37.23 50.90 23.05
CA LYS A 74 -35.80 50.79 22.71
C LYS A 74 -35.12 49.69 23.51
N LEU A 75 -35.43 49.56 24.81
CA LEU A 75 -34.90 48.48 25.66
C LEU A 75 -35.35 47.11 25.15
N CYS A 76 -36.64 46.90 24.86
CA CYS A 76 -37.13 45.63 24.32
C CYS A 76 -36.45 45.26 23.00
N ARG A 77 -36.28 46.21 22.08
CA ARG A 77 -35.55 45.97 20.82
C ARG A 77 -34.08 45.63 21.07
N GLY A 78 -33.43 46.30 22.01
CA GLY A 78 -32.05 46.00 22.40
C GLY A 78 -31.90 44.60 23.01
N GLU A 79 -32.83 44.18 23.85
CA GLU A 79 -32.86 42.84 24.43
C GLU A 79 -33.07 41.75 23.37
N GLU A 80 -33.98 41.96 22.42
CA GLU A 80 -34.20 41.05 21.30
C GLU A 80 -32.96 40.91 20.41
N GLN A 81 -32.30 42.04 20.08
CA GLN A 81 -31.04 42.04 19.34
C GLN A 81 -29.93 41.31 20.10
N MET A 82 -29.80 41.56 21.40
CA MET A 82 -28.80 40.89 22.23
C MET A 82 -29.03 39.38 22.28
N LYS A 83 -30.30 38.93 22.43
CA LYS A 83 -30.66 37.52 22.36
C LYS A 83 -30.29 36.90 21.00
N ALA A 84 -30.53 37.61 19.90
CA ALA A 84 -30.15 37.16 18.56
C ALA A 84 -28.63 37.01 18.41
N TYR A 85 -27.85 37.99 18.88
CA TYR A 85 -26.39 37.92 18.85
C TYR A 85 -25.84 36.77 19.71
N VAL A 86 -26.39 36.56 20.91
CA VAL A 86 -26.00 35.44 21.77
C VAL A 86 -26.32 34.10 21.11
N ALA A 87 -27.51 33.94 20.51
CA ALA A 87 -27.87 32.72 19.79
C ALA A 87 -26.93 32.46 18.60
N GLN A 88 -26.59 33.50 17.84
CA GLN A 88 -25.64 33.40 16.73
C GLN A 88 -24.24 33.01 17.21
N ALA A 89 -23.76 33.61 18.31
CA ALA A 89 -22.46 33.29 18.90
C ALA A 89 -22.40 31.83 19.41
N ILE A 90 -23.47 31.34 20.04
CA ILE A 90 -23.57 29.93 20.48
C ILE A 90 -23.52 28.99 19.28
N LYS A 91 -24.30 29.29 18.22
CA LYS A 91 -24.32 28.48 17.00
C LYS A 91 -22.93 28.43 16.34
N ALA A 92 -22.30 29.59 16.13
CA ALA A 92 -20.97 29.67 15.55
C ALA A 92 -19.91 28.96 16.40
N SER A 93 -19.99 29.07 17.73
CA SER A 93 -19.10 28.34 18.65
C SER A 93 -19.26 26.82 18.53
N SER A 94 -20.49 26.33 18.43
CA SER A 94 -20.76 24.90 18.22
C SER A 94 -20.23 24.40 16.88
N GLU A 95 -20.41 25.18 15.81
CA GLU A 95 -19.90 24.85 14.47
C GLU A 95 -18.36 24.81 14.48
N ASN A 96 -17.72 25.82 15.07
CA ASN A 96 -16.26 25.85 15.23
C ASN A 96 -15.73 24.66 16.04
N ARG A 97 -16.42 24.27 17.12
CA ARG A 97 -16.06 23.06 17.88
C ARG A 97 -16.17 21.80 17.02
N HIS A 98 -17.22 21.68 16.21
CA HIS A 98 -17.38 20.54 15.30
C HIS A 98 -16.26 20.51 14.25
N HIS A 99 -15.93 21.65 13.63
CA HIS A 99 -14.82 21.75 12.69
C HIS A 99 -13.47 21.39 13.33
N ALA A 100 -13.20 21.84 14.57
CA ALA A 100 -11.98 21.50 15.28
C ALA A 100 -11.83 19.99 15.49
N ILE A 101 -12.90 19.30 15.92
CA ILE A 101 -12.90 17.83 16.10
C ILE A 101 -12.67 17.12 14.76
N THR A 102 -13.34 17.56 13.69
CA THR A 102 -13.16 16.98 12.36
C THR A 102 -11.73 17.16 11.86
N ILE A 103 -11.14 18.35 12.03
CA ILE A 103 -9.74 18.60 11.65
C ILE A 103 -8.81 17.67 12.43
N GLU A 104 -8.96 17.57 13.75
CA GLU A 104 -8.13 16.69 14.58
C GLU A 104 -8.24 15.22 14.13
N LYS A 105 -9.44 14.74 13.83
CA LYS A 105 -9.66 13.40 13.28
C LYS A 105 -8.92 13.21 11.94
N THR A 106 -9.09 14.16 11.01
CA THR A 106 -8.43 14.06 9.69
C THR A 106 -6.90 14.13 9.79
N LEU A 107 -6.35 14.89 10.74
CA LEU A 107 -4.91 14.93 10.98
C LEU A 107 -4.37 13.59 11.49
N LEU A 108 -5.10 12.90 12.35
CA LEU A 108 -4.74 11.55 12.78
C LEU A 108 -4.76 10.56 11.61
N GLU A 109 -5.83 10.55 10.81
CA GLU A 109 -5.94 9.71 9.61
C GLU A 109 -4.80 9.97 8.61
N VAL A 110 -4.43 11.23 8.40
CA VAL A 110 -3.29 11.60 7.54
C VAL A 110 -1.97 11.10 8.13
N SER A 111 -1.75 11.25 9.43
CA SER A 111 -0.52 10.77 10.09
C SER A 111 -0.39 9.25 10.02
N GLU A 112 -1.49 8.50 10.12
CA GLU A 112 -1.52 7.06 9.94
C GLU A 112 -1.18 6.67 8.49
N ALA A 113 -1.82 7.31 7.50
CA ALA A 113 -1.54 7.09 6.09
C ALA A 113 -0.08 7.42 5.72
N GLU A 114 0.51 8.46 6.30
CA GLU A 114 1.93 8.80 6.11
C GLU A 114 2.88 7.71 6.63
N LYS A 115 2.56 7.12 7.79
CA LYS A 115 3.33 5.99 8.35
C LYS A 115 3.23 4.76 7.45
N GLU A 116 2.02 4.43 6.99
CA GLU A 116 1.81 3.32 6.05
C GLU A 116 2.58 3.53 4.74
N LEU A 117 2.50 4.72 4.17
CA LEU A 117 3.22 5.08 2.95
C LEU A 117 4.74 5.00 3.13
N LYS A 118 5.27 5.40 4.29
CA LYS A 118 6.69 5.23 4.62
C LYS A 118 7.10 3.75 4.70
N TRP A 119 6.25 2.92 5.31
CA TRP A 119 6.48 1.48 5.39
C TRP A 119 6.45 0.84 4.00
N LEU A 120 5.42 1.14 3.20
CA LEU A 120 5.27 0.65 1.83
C LEU A 120 6.47 1.03 0.95
N ARG A 121 6.94 2.27 1.01
CA ARG A 121 8.17 2.70 0.29
C ARG A 121 9.39 1.88 0.69
N SER A 122 9.53 1.57 1.98
CA SER A 122 10.65 0.75 2.47
C SER A 122 10.55 -0.69 1.95
N ALA A 123 9.35 -1.27 1.96
CA ALA A 123 9.09 -2.62 1.44
C ALA A 123 9.33 -2.72 -0.08
N VAL A 124 8.89 -1.71 -0.85
CA VAL A 124 9.19 -1.61 -2.28
C VAL A 124 10.69 -1.53 -2.50
N GLY A 125 11.41 -0.67 -1.77
CA GLY A 125 12.86 -0.55 -1.90
C GLY A 125 13.64 -1.83 -1.57
N SER A 126 13.17 -2.66 -0.63
CA SER A 126 13.76 -3.99 -0.42
C SER A 126 13.45 -4.95 -1.57
N SER A 127 12.22 -4.96 -2.06
CA SER A 127 11.81 -5.83 -3.17
C SER A 127 12.53 -5.48 -4.47
N GLU A 128 12.74 -4.19 -4.76
CA GLU A 128 13.54 -3.72 -5.91
C GLU A 128 14.98 -4.19 -5.83
N LYS A 129 15.61 -4.16 -4.65
CA LYS A 129 16.98 -4.67 -4.45
C LYS A 129 17.06 -6.18 -4.68
N GLU A 130 16.10 -6.94 -4.15
CA GLU A 130 16.03 -8.39 -4.37
C GLU A 130 15.81 -8.70 -5.86
N TYR A 131 14.94 -7.94 -6.53
CA TYR A 131 14.71 -8.07 -7.96
C TYR A 131 15.98 -7.82 -8.76
N GLU A 132 16.74 -6.76 -8.44
CA GLU A 132 17.99 -6.47 -9.13
C GLU A 132 19.06 -7.55 -8.88
N GLN A 133 19.14 -8.10 -7.66
CA GLN A 133 20.02 -9.23 -7.35
C GLN A 133 19.63 -10.48 -8.16
N ASN A 134 18.35 -10.79 -8.23
CA ASN A 134 17.85 -11.91 -9.02
C ASN A 134 18.11 -11.72 -10.51
N GLN A 135 17.97 -10.50 -11.05
CA GLN A 135 18.34 -10.20 -12.43
C GLN A 135 19.83 -10.46 -12.70
N LYS A 136 20.72 -10.03 -11.80
CA LYS A 136 22.17 -10.31 -11.91
C LYS A 136 22.45 -11.80 -11.92
N LYS A 137 21.86 -12.54 -10.98
CA LYS A 137 22.02 -14.00 -10.89
C LYS A 137 21.49 -14.73 -12.13
N ILE A 138 20.37 -14.28 -12.70
CA ILE A 138 19.84 -14.81 -13.96
C ILE A 138 20.84 -14.56 -15.11
N ALA A 139 21.47 -13.38 -15.18
CA ALA A 139 22.46 -13.08 -16.21
C ALA A 139 23.72 -13.94 -16.07
N GLU A 140 24.20 -14.16 -14.85
CA GLU A 140 25.33 -15.06 -14.55
C GLU A 140 25.01 -16.49 -14.96
N LEU A 141 23.86 -17.03 -14.53
CA LEU A 141 23.42 -18.39 -14.89
C LEU A 141 23.24 -18.58 -16.39
N ARG A 142 22.77 -17.55 -17.12
CA ARG A 142 22.67 -17.60 -18.58
C ARG A 142 24.03 -17.70 -19.24
N THR A 143 25.01 -16.95 -18.74
CA THR A 143 26.39 -16.97 -19.26
C THR A 143 27.02 -18.33 -19.01
N GLU A 144 26.85 -18.88 -17.80
CA GLU A 144 27.37 -20.19 -17.44
C GLU A 144 26.72 -21.32 -18.25
N LEU A 145 25.40 -21.25 -18.45
CA LEU A 145 24.69 -22.21 -19.30
C LEU A 145 25.23 -22.21 -20.74
N GLU A 146 25.57 -21.04 -21.29
CA GLU A 146 26.13 -20.94 -22.64
C GLU A 146 27.56 -21.50 -22.70
N ARG A 147 28.37 -21.27 -21.65
CA ARG A 147 29.71 -21.86 -21.51
C ARG A 147 29.63 -23.39 -21.50
N GLU A 148 28.81 -23.96 -20.62
CA GLU A 148 28.58 -25.41 -20.52
C GLU A 148 28.07 -26.02 -21.83
N ARG A 149 27.17 -25.33 -22.54
CA ARG A 149 26.70 -25.75 -23.87
C ARG A 149 27.83 -25.76 -24.90
N SER A 150 28.72 -24.76 -24.88
CA SER A 150 29.87 -24.73 -25.77
C SER A 150 30.87 -25.83 -25.45
N GLU A 151 31.14 -26.10 -24.17
CA GLU A 151 32.06 -27.16 -23.75
C GLU A 151 31.51 -28.54 -24.07
N LYS A 152 30.22 -28.77 -23.79
CA LYS A 152 29.53 -29.98 -24.21
C LYS A 152 29.68 -30.24 -25.71
N ARG A 153 29.51 -29.20 -26.55
CA ARG A 153 29.65 -29.33 -28.00
C ARG A 153 31.06 -29.74 -28.41
N LYS A 154 32.10 -29.14 -27.81
CA LYS A 154 33.50 -29.51 -28.07
C LYS A 154 33.78 -30.96 -27.67
N LEU A 155 33.31 -31.38 -26.49
CA LEU A 155 33.47 -32.76 -26.04
C LEU A 155 32.71 -33.76 -26.92
N GLU A 156 31.52 -33.38 -27.42
CA GLU A 156 30.77 -34.19 -28.40
C GLU A 156 31.53 -34.32 -29.73
N GLU A 157 32.16 -33.23 -30.21
CA GLU A 157 33.03 -33.23 -31.39
C GLU A 157 34.27 -34.12 -31.18
N GLU A 158 35.02 -33.93 -30.10
CA GLU A 158 36.20 -34.75 -29.74
C GLU A 158 35.84 -36.23 -29.55
N TYR A 159 34.68 -36.52 -28.93
CA TYR A 159 34.19 -37.89 -28.77
C TYR A 159 33.93 -38.55 -30.12
N GLU A 160 33.29 -37.84 -31.06
CA GLU A 160 33.01 -38.39 -32.38
C GLU A 160 34.30 -38.57 -33.20
N GLU A 161 35.29 -37.67 -33.07
CA GLU A 161 36.62 -37.83 -33.67
C GLU A 161 37.31 -39.10 -33.17
N VAL A 162 37.43 -39.28 -31.84
CA VAL A 162 38.06 -40.47 -31.25
C VAL A 162 37.29 -41.74 -31.60
N LYS A 163 35.96 -41.68 -31.59
CA LYS A 163 35.11 -42.81 -31.99
C LYS A 163 35.38 -43.21 -33.44
N ASN A 164 35.49 -42.25 -34.35
CA ASN A 164 35.83 -42.51 -35.75
C ASN A 164 37.23 -43.11 -35.88
N GLU A 165 38.24 -42.55 -35.20
CA GLU A 165 39.61 -43.08 -35.19
C GLU A 165 39.67 -44.52 -34.66
N VAL A 166 38.94 -44.83 -33.58
CA VAL A 166 38.82 -46.20 -33.07
C VAL A 166 38.17 -47.13 -34.09
N THR A 167 37.10 -46.70 -34.76
CA THR A 167 36.45 -47.52 -35.80
C THR A 167 37.36 -47.78 -37.00
N GLU A 168 38.13 -46.78 -37.45
CA GLU A 168 39.10 -46.95 -38.52
C GLU A 168 40.21 -47.94 -38.11
N LEU A 169 40.85 -47.71 -36.96
CA LEU A 169 41.93 -48.56 -36.45
C LEU A 169 41.49 -50.00 -36.16
N THR A 170 40.27 -50.23 -35.65
CA THR A 170 39.75 -51.58 -35.42
C THR A 170 39.42 -52.29 -36.73
N SER A 171 38.81 -51.61 -37.69
CA SER A 171 38.47 -52.21 -39.00
C SER A 171 39.71 -52.61 -39.80
N GLU A 172 40.73 -51.75 -39.86
CA GLU A 172 41.94 -52.00 -40.65
C GLU A 172 42.87 -53.03 -39.98
N ASN A 173 42.98 -52.99 -38.65
CA ASN A 173 43.91 -53.86 -37.94
C ASN A 173 43.34 -55.26 -37.69
N GLU A 174 42.04 -55.41 -37.48
CA GLU A 174 41.43 -56.73 -37.26
C GLU A 174 41.45 -57.59 -38.54
N GLU A 175 40.98 -57.06 -39.67
CA GLU A 175 40.94 -57.83 -40.92
C GLU A 175 42.34 -58.20 -41.42
N ALA A 176 43.28 -57.25 -41.40
CA ALA A 176 44.65 -57.49 -41.85
C ALA A 176 45.42 -58.46 -40.93
N THR A 177 45.20 -58.39 -39.61
CA THR A 177 45.86 -59.29 -38.65
C THR A 177 45.26 -60.70 -38.71
N ILE A 178 43.94 -60.82 -38.84
CA ILE A 178 43.26 -62.11 -38.99
C ILE A 178 43.73 -62.80 -40.28
N GLN A 179 43.83 -62.07 -41.40
CA GLN A 179 44.27 -62.63 -42.67
C GLN A 179 45.73 -63.10 -42.62
N LYS A 180 46.64 -62.30 -42.06
CA LYS A 180 48.05 -62.70 -41.87
C LYS A 180 48.19 -63.95 -41.01
N LEU A 181 47.48 -64.00 -39.88
CA LEU A 181 47.49 -65.18 -39.00
C LEU A 181 46.92 -66.42 -39.70
N GLN A 182 45.89 -66.27 -40.53
CA GLN A 182 45.35 -67.37 -41.33
C GLN A 182 46.33 -67.87 -42.39
N ASP A 183 47.06 -66.97 -43.05
CA ASP A 183 48.07 -67.32 -44.05
C ASP A 183 49.28 -68.02 -43.41
N GLU A 184 49.76 -67.53 -42.26
CA GLU A 184 50.83 -68.18 -41.48
C GLU A 184 50.41 -69.59 -41.01
N ILE A 185 49.18 -69.75 -40.50
CA ILE A 185 48.63 -71.06 -40.13
C ILE A 185 48.56 -71.98 -41.35
N LYS A 186 48.19 -71.46 -42.53
CA LYS A 186 48.09 -72.24 -43.76
C LYS A 186 49.46 -72.69 -44.25
N GLU A 187 50.47 -71.84 -44.18
CA GLU A 187 51.85 -72.16 -44.54
C GLU A 187 52.46 -73.20 -43.58
N CYS A 188 52.27 -73.03 -42.27
CA CYS A 188 52.68 -74.00 -41.27
C CYS A 188 52.01 -75.37 -41.50
N LYS A 189 50.70 -75.39 -41.78
CA LYS A 189 49.99 -76.63 -42.11
C LYS A 189 50.50 -77.28 -43.39
N ALA A 190 50.88 -76.50 -44.40
CA ALA A 190 51.42 -77.02 -45.66
C ALA A 190 52.78 -77.72 -45.46
N ILE A 191 53.65 -77.18 -44.60
CA ILE A 191 54.95 -77.78 -44.27
C ILE A 191 54.81 -79.18 -43.65
N LEU A 192 53.75 -79.40 -42.86
CA LEU A 192 53.48 -80.68 -42.20
C LEU A 192 52.93 -81.76 -43.14
N LYS A 193 52.44 -81.37 -44.32
CA LYS A 193 51.94 -82.32 -45.32
C LYS A 193 53.08 -82.99 -46.09
N CYS A 194 52.83 -84.23 -46.51
CA CYS A 194 53.74 -85.03 -47.31
C CYS A 194 53.95 -84.41 -48.69
N GLY A 195 55.21 -84.21 -49.10
CA GLY A 195 55.55 -83.64 -50.41
C GLY A 195 55.28 -84.53 -51.63
N VAL A 196 54.66 -85.70 -51.45
CA VAL A 196 54.29 -86.61 -52.56
C VAL A 196 52.80 -86.53 -52.86
N CYS A 197 51.94 -86.52 -51.83
CA CYS A 197 50.50 -86.43 -52.02
C CYS A 197 49.92 -85.05 -51.67
N PHE A 198 50.70 -84.16 -51.03
CA PHE A 198 50.30 -82.82 -50.58
C PHE A 198 49.04 -82.78 -49.69
N ASP A 199 48.72 -83.91 -49.06
CA ASP A 199 47.45 -84.10 -48.38
C ASP A 199 47.65 -84.69 -46.97
N ARG A 200 48.24 -85.88 -46.90
CA ARG A 200 48.50 -86.58 -45.63
C ARG A 200 49.70 -86.01 -44.88
N PRO A 201 49.72 -86.07 -43.54
CA PRO A 201 50.86 -85.62 -42.76
C PRO A 201 52.11 -86.46 -43.03
N LYS A 202 53.26 -85.90 -42.70
CA LYS A 202 54.53 -86.61 -42.66
C LYS A 202 54.55 -87.54 -41.43
N GLU A 203 54.63 -88.84 -41.67
CA GLU A 203 54.52 -89.90 -40.64
C GLU A 203 55.73 -90.83 -40.62
N VAL A 204 56.53 -90.84 -41.70
CA VAL A 204 57.70 -91.70 -41.83
C VAL A 204 58.90 -90.89 -42.30
N VAL A 205 60.09 -91.30 -41.86
CA VAL A 205 61.37 -90.77 -42.31
C VAL A 205 62.19 -91.87 -42.97
N ILE A 206 62.86 -91.51 -44.07
CA ILE A 206 63.86 -92.37 -44.69
C ILE A 206 65.21 -92.08 -44.03
N THR A 207 65.72 -92.99 -43.21
CA THR A 207 66.91 -92.78 -42.36
C THR A 207 68.21 -92.56 -43.12
N LYS A 208 68.24 -92.88 -44.42
CA LYS A 208 69.39 -92.66 -45.30
C LYS A 208 69.53 -91.21 -45.77
N CYS A 209 68.44 -90.45 -45.82
CA CYS A 209 68.43 -89.08 -46.34
C CYS A 209 67.59 -88.10 -45.53
N PHE A 210 66.97 -88.57 -44.44
CA PHE A 210 66.14 -87.80 -43.50
C PHE A 210 64.93 -87.05 -44.09
N HIS A 211 64.54 -87.35 -45.32
CA HIS A 211 63.31 -86.82 -45.89
C HIS A 211 62.07 -87.52 -45.29
N LEU A 212 61.07 -86.71 -44.93
CA LEU A 212 59.83 -87.16 -44.33
C LEU A 212 58.66 -87.15 -45.32
N PHE A 213 57.82 -88.17 -45.23
CA PHE A 213 56.67 -88.38 -46.10
C PHE A 213 55.53 -89.08 -45.35
N CYS A 214 54.39 -89.24 -46.00
CA CYS A 214 53.29 -90.05 -45.49
C CYS A 214 53.63 -91.54 -45.56
N SER A 215 53.18 -92.33 -44.59
CA SER A 215 53.41 -93.78 -44.55
C SER A 215 52.95 -94.46 -45.84
N THR A 216 51.74 -94.14 -46.31
CA THR A 216 51.13 -94.68 -47.53
C THR A 216 51.96 -94.40 -48.79
N CYS A 217 52.60 -93.23 -48.85
CA CYS A 217 53.34 -92.73 -50.01
C CYS A 217 54.65 -93.50 -50.19
N ILE A 218 55.32 -93.80 -49.08
CA ILE A 218 56.56 -94.56 -49.06
C ILE A 218 56.30 -96.05 -49.19
N GLN A 219 55.24 -96.56 -48.56
CA GLN A 219 54.82 -97.94 -48.71
C GLN A 219 54.48 -98.27 -50.17
N ARG A 220 53.72 -97.40 -50.86
CA ARG A 220 53.45 -97.56 -52.30
C ARG A 220 54.72 -97.56 -53.16
N ASN A 221 55.72 -96.73 -52.86
CA ASN A 221 57.00 -96.75 -53.59
C ASN A 221 57.76 -98.07 -53.40
N LEU A 222 57.74 -98.62 -52.19
CA LEU A 222 58.37 -99.89 -51.88
C LEU A 222 57.66 -101.07 -52.58
N GLU A 223 56.33 -101.06 -52.60
CA GLU A 223 55.51 -102.05 -53.33
C GLU A 223 55.77 -102.03 -54.84
N LEU A 224 55.84 -100.83 -55.44
CA LEU A 224 56.16 -100.64 -56.86
C LEU A 224 57.65 -100.85 -57.20
N ARG A 225 58.47 -101.28 -56.23
CA ARG A 225 59.93 -101.46 -56.34
C ARG A 225 60.68 -100.19 -56.77
N HIS A 226 60.09 -99.02 -56.60
CA HIS A 226 60.72 -97.72 -56.79
C HIS A 226 61.56 -97.34 -55.57
N ARG A 227 62.70 -98.02 -55.42
CA ARG A 227 63.60 -97.91 -54.26
C ARG A 227 64.50 -96.67 -54.30
N LYS A 228 63.92 -95.49 -54.55
CA LYS A 228 64.59 -94.18 -54.53
C LYS A 228 63.72 -93.18 -53.78
N CYS A 229 64.31 -92.39 -52.89
CA CYS A 229 63.60 -91.37 -52.12
C CYS A 229 62.89 -90.39 -53.07
N PRO A 230 61.58 -90.11 -52.89
CA PRO A 230 60.87 -89.15 -53.73
C PRO A 230 61.41 -87.71 -53.66
N GLY A 231 62.08 -87.35 -52.55
CA GLY A 231 62.61 -86.00 -52.35
C GLY A 231 64.00 -85.76 -52.96
N CYS A 232 64.88 -86.76 -52.93
CA CYS A 232 66.29 -86.59 -53.34
C CYS A 232 66.87 -87.73 -54.19
N GLY A 233 66.10 -88.78 -54.47
CA GLY A 233 66.53 -89.90 -55.30
C GLY A 233 67.48 -90.90 -54.62
N THR A 234 67.86 -90.68 -53.35
CA THR A 234 68.73 -91.60 -52.60
C THR A 234 68.09 -92.98 -52.49
N PRO A 235 68.81 -94.08 -52.81
CA PRO A 235 68.26 -95.42 -52.73
C PRO A 235 67.94 -95.82 -51.28
N PHE A 236 66.80 -96.47 -51.06
CA PHE A 236 66.35 -96.92 -49.73
C PHE A 236 65.58 -98.24 -49.80
N GLY A 237 65.61 -99.03 -48.72
CA GLY A 237 64.81 -100.24 -48.56
C GLY A 237 63.82 -100.16 -47.39
N GLN A 238 63.04 -101.23 -47.17
CA GLN A 238 62.06 -101.31 -46.07
C GLN A 238 62.70 -101.02 -44.70
N ASN A 239 63.92 -101.49 -44.48
CA ASN A 239 64.64 -101.33 -43.21
C ASN A 239 65.11 -99.88 -42.96
N ASP A 240 65.11 -99.05 -44.01
CA ASP A 240 65.53 -97.65 -43.93
C ASP A 240 64.34 -96.71 -43.67
N VAL A 241 63.13 -97.23 -43.50
CA VAL A 241 61.93 -96.45 -43.18
C VAL A 241 61.62 -96.59 -41.69
N ARG A 242 61.55 -95.46 -40.98
CA ARG A 242 61.15 -95.40 -39.57
C ARG A 242 59.92 -94.52 -39.45
N GLU A 243 59.01 -94.88 -38.56
CA GLU A 243 57.90 -94.01 -38.18
C GLU A 243 58.39 -92.82 -37.34
N VAL A 244 57.78 -91.66 -37.56
CA VAL A 244 58.01 -90.42 -36.82
C VAL A 244 56.66 -89.87 -36.42
N LYS A 245 56.53 -89.49 -35.15
CA LYS A 245 55.39 -88.72 -34.65
C LYS A 245 55.81 -87.25 -34.64
N ILE A 246 55.09 -86.42 -35.40
CA ILE A 246 55.27 -84.96 -35.49
C ILE A 246 54.14 -84.28 -34.73
#